data_AF-A0A3B0ARE8-F1
#
_entry.id   AF-A0A3B0ARE8-F1
#
_cell.length_a   1.000
_cell.length_b   1.000
_cell.length_c   1.000
_cell.angle_alpha   90.00
_cell.angle_beta   90.00
_cell.angle_gamma   90.00
#
_symmetry.space_group_name_H-M   'P 1'
#
loop_
_entity.id
_entity.type
_entity.pdbx_description
1 polymer ?
#
loop_
_entity_poly.entity_id
_entity_poly.type
_entity_poly.pdbx_seq_one_letter_code
_entity_poly.pdbx_strand_id
1 'polypeptide(L)'
;MTAANIRPAVRELLSALEFRASVGRPCYIKRTHGYVALIVPHLRNGDVGPYSYLRTFRRATVDEAEELGLVVLGPRLVDVPDAEYPRGHWAAERAHQGRTITTTGGAR
;
A
#
# COMPACT_ATOMS: atom_id res chain seq x y z
N MET A 1 -17.04 -16.75 -4.02
CA MET A 1 -15.68 -17.31 -4.20
C MET A 1 -15.15 -17.70 -2.83
N THR A 2 -14.88 -18.99 -2.61
CA THR A 2 -14.35 -19.47 -1.32
C THR A 2 -12.86 -19.10 -1.20
N ALA A 3 -12.43 -18.67 -0.01
CA ALA A 3 -11.08 -18.19 0.30
C ALA A 3 -9.92 -19.19 0.04
N ALA A 4 -10.22 -20.37 -0.52
CA ALA A 4 -9.26 -21.44 -0.81
C ALA A 4 -8.33 -21.14 -2.00
N ASN A 5 -8.72 -20.28 -2.95
CA ASN A 5 -7.96 -20.04 -4.19
C ASN A 5 -7.10 -18.77 -4.23
N ILE A 6 -6.96 -18.04 -3.11
CA ILE A 6 -6.13 -16.83 -3.08
C ILE A 6 -4.65 -17.23 -3.00
N ARG A 7 -3.82 -16.70 -3.90
CA ARG A 7 -2.37 -16.95 -3.91
C ARG A 7 -1.71 -16.46 -2.60
N PRO A 8 -0.66 -17.14 -2.10
CA PRO A 8 0.04 -16.72 -0.89
C PRO A 8 0.52 -15.26 -0.92
N ALA A 9 0.97 -14.77 -2.08
CA ALA A 9 1.42 -13.39 -2.25
C ALA A 9 0.29 -12.36 -2.05
N VAL A 10 -0.95 -12.68 -2.48
CA VAL A 10 -2.11 -11.82 -2.25
C VAL A 10 -2.51 -11.84 -0.78
N ARG A 11 -2.45 -13.01 -0.12
CA ARG A 11 -2.68 -13.09 1.34
C ARG A 11 -1.66 -12.28 2.13
N GLU A 12 -0.39 -12.33 1.72
CA GLU A 12 0.68 -11.56 2.32
C GLU A 12 0.48 -10.05 2.13
N LEU A 13 0.03 -9.63 0.95
CA LEU A 13 -0.38 -8.24 0.68
C LEU A 13 -1.49 -7.81 1.64
N LEU A 14 -2.57 -8.60 1.75
CA LEU A 14 -3.69 -8.29 2.65
C LEU A 14 -3.23 -8.23 4.11
N SER A 15 -2.43 -9.19 4.55
CA SER A 15 -1.88 -9.20 5.91
C SER A 15 -1.02 -7.96 6.19
N ALA A 16 -0.24 -7.51 5.21
CA ALA A 16 0.54 -6.28 5.32
C ALA A 16 -0.37 -5.03 5.38
N LEU A 17 -1.48 -5.00 4.65
CA LEU A 17 -2.48 -3.91 4.69
C LEU A 17 -3.30 -3.91 6.00
N GLU A 18 -3.49 -5.08 6.63
CA GLU A 18 -4.18 -5.26 7.90
C GLU A 18 -3.28 -5.00 9.12
N PHE A 19 -1.96 -5.11 8.96
CA PHE A 19 -1.00 -4.92 10.05
C PHE A 19 -0.98 -3.47 10.54
N ARG A 20 -1.09 -3.33 11.88
CA ARG A 20 -1.01 -2.07 12.65
C ARG A 20 -2.14 -1.07 12.38
N ALA A 21 -3.40 -1.40 12.67
CA ALA A 21 -4.49 -0.41 12.83
C ALA A 21 -4.67 0.58 11.64
N SER A 22 -4.21 0.20 10.45
CA SER A 22 -4.43 0.85 9.14
C SER A 22 -5.78 0.46 8.54
N VAL A 23 -6.74 0.03 9.36
CA VAL A 23 -8.11 -0.22 8.92
C VAL A 23 -8.64 1.09 8.32
N GLY A 24 -8.81 1.11 7.00
CA GLY A 24 -9.35 2.24 6.25
C GLY A 24 -8.37 3.37 5.89
N ARG A 25 -7.05 3.23 6.11
CA ARG A 25 -6.08 4.30 5.81
C ARG A 25 -5.30 4.06 4.51
N PRO A 26 -4.99 5.14 3.76
CA PRO A 26 -4.35 5.03 2.46
C PRO A 26 -2.94 4.48 2.58
N CYS A 27 -2.68 3.33 1.95
CA CYS A 27 -1.30 2.92 1.65
C CYS A 27 -0.92 3.51 0.29
N TYR A 28 0.28 4.06 0.15
CA TYR A 28 0.72 4.65 -1.13
C TYR A 28 1.47 3.61 -1.94
N ILE A 29 1.06 3.41 -3.19
CA ILE A 29 1.72 2.58 -4.20
C ILE A 29 2.52 3.48 -5.13
N LYS A 30 3.84 3.50 -4.99
CA LYS A 30 4.74 4.04 -6.01
C LYS A 30 4.96 2.98 -7.10
N ARG A 31 4.56 3.29 -8.34
CA ARG A 31 4.69 2.35 -9.46
C ARG A 31 6.10 2.36 -10.03
N THR A 32 6.70 1.18 -10.15
CA THR A 32 7.83 0.90 -11.04
C THR A 32 7.39 -0.10 -12.12
N HIS A 33 8.25 -0.41 -13.10
CA HIS A 33 7.92 -1.34 -14.19
C HIS A 33 7.42 -2.72 -13.70
N GLY A 34 7.88 -3.21 -12.54
CA GLY A 34 7.49 -4.54 -12.03
C GLY A 34 7.03 -4.59 -10.56
N TYR A 35 7.27 -3.54 -9.79
CA TYR A 35 7.08 -3.56 -8.33
C TYR A 35 6.33 -2.34 -7.81
N VAL A 36 5.73 -2.53 -6.64
CA VAL A 36 4.97 -1.53 -5.89
C VAL A 36 5.46 -1.51 -4.45
N ALA A 37 5.93 -0.35 -3.99
CA ALA A 37 6.23 -0.14 -2.59
C ALA A 37 4.96 0.27 -1.84
N LEU A 38 4.75 -0.26 -0.64
CA LEU A 38 3.71 0.17 0.30
C LEU A 38 4.31 1.11 1.34
N ILE A 39 3.68 2.26 1.49
CA ILE A 39 4.05 3.29 2.46
C ILE A 39 2.82 3.62 3.30
N VAL A 40 2.99 3.67 4.62
CA VAL A 40 1.89 3.83 5.60
C VAL A 40 2.21 4.94 6.61
N PRO A 41 1.20 5.71 7.06
CA PRO A 41 1.39 6.70 8.13
C PRO A 41 1.64 6.03 9.48
N HIS A 42 2.46 6.66 10.32
CA HIS A 42 2.67 6.22 11.70
C HIS A 42 1.38 6.43 12.51
N LEU A 43 0.95 5.37 13.20
CA LEU A 43 -0.31 5.36 13.95
C LEU A 43 -0.46 6.43 15.02
N ARG A 44 0.66 6.96 15.53
CA ARG A 44 0.63 7.94 16.63
C ARG A 44 0.13 9.31 16.18
N ASN A 45 0.22 9.65 14.90
CA ASN A 45 0.12 11.05 14.45
C ASN A 45 -0.96 11.27 13.36
N GLY A 46 -1.92 10.36 13.22
CA GLY A 46 -2.96 10.54 12.20
C GLY A 46 -2.48 10.28 10.77
N ASP A 47 -3.23 10.80 9.80
CA ASP A 47 -2.93 10.84 8.35
C ASP A 47 -1.92 11.94 7.98
N VAL A 48 -1.59 12.82 8.93
CA VAL A 48 -0.58 13.90 8.78
C VAL A 48 0.75 13.51 9.45
N GLY A 49 0.85 12.29 10.00
CA GLY A 49 2.02 11.79 10.70
C GLY A 49 3.22 11.44 9.81
N PRO A 50 4.39 11.15 10.40
CA PRO A 50 5.51 10.61 9.64
C PRO A 50 5.10 9.31 8.95
N TYR A 51 5.76 8.96 7.86
CA TYR A 51 5.44 7.78 7.06
C TYR A 51 6.58 6.76 7.10
N SER A 52 6.19 5.48 7.10
CA SER A 52 7.12 4.34 7.05
C SER A 52 6.94 3.56 5.76
N TYR A 53 8.05 3.18 5.15
CA TYR A 53 8.04 2.10 4.16
C TYR A 53 7.77 0.77 4.87
N LEU A 54 6.78 0.04 4.38
CA LEU A 54 6.40 -1.25 4.93
C LEU A 54 7.10 -2.38 4.17
N ARG A 55 6.82 -2.49 2.86
CA ARG A 55 7.29 -3.59 2.02
C ARG A 55 7.06 -3.31 0.54
N THR A 56 7.76 -4.06 -0.31
CA THR A 56 7.55 -4.07 -1.76
C THR A 56 6.86 -5.37 -2.21
N PHE A 57 5.89 -5.24 -3.12
CA PHE A 57 5.20 -6.34 -3.78
C PHE A 57 5.40 -6.27 -5.29
N ARG A 58 5.08 -7.35 -6.01
CA ARG A 58 4.97 -7.30 -7.47
C ARG A 58 3.70 -6.55 -7.84
N ARG A 59 3.76 -5.77 -8.92
CA ARG A 59 2.57 -5.07 -9.43
C ARG A 59 1.41 -6.04 -9.71
N ALA A 60 1.71 -7.17 -10.35
CA ALA A 60 0.71 -8.20 -10.64
C ALA A 60 -0.01 -8.73 -9.39
N THR A 61 0.62 -8.70 -8.21
CA THR A 61 -0.03 -9.10 -6.95
C THR A 61 -1.11 -8.11 -6.53
N VAL A 62 -0.88 -6.81 -6.76
CA VAL A 62 -1.87 -5.77 -6.45
C VAL A 62 -2.99 -5.77 -7.49
N ASP A 63 -2.64 -5.90 -8.77
CA ASP A 63 -3.62 -5.99 -9.86
C ASP A 63 -4.54 -7.22 -9.64
N GLU A 64 -3.99 -8.37 -9.27
CA GLU A 64 -4.77 -9.57 -8.90
C GLU A 64 -5.68 -9.31 -7.68
N ALA A 65 -5.19 -8.63 -6.65
CA ALA A 65 -6.00 -8.32 -5.47
C ALA A 65 -7.17 -7.37 -5.78
N GLU A 66 -6.97 -6.42 -6.70
CA GLU A 66 -8.00 -5.50 -7.19
C GLU A 66 -9.05 -6.25 -8.02
N GLU A 67 -8.62 -7.10 -8.96
CA GLU A 67 -9.51 -7.94 -9.78
C GLU A 67 -10.36 -8.90 -8.93
N LEU A 68 -9.80 -9.42 -7.84
CA LEU A 68 -10.52 -10.26 -6.87
C LEU A 68 -11.46 -9.47 -5.95
N GLY A 69 -11.48 -8.13 -6.03
CA GLY A 69 -12.30 -7.25 -5.19
C GLY A 69 -11.85 -7.19 -3.73
N LEU A 70 -10.61 -7.59 -3.42
CA LEU A 70 -10.07 -7.64 -2.06
C LEU A 70 -9.51 -6.28 -1.61
N VAL A 71 -9.12 -5.45 -2.58
CA VAL A 71 -8.60 -4.09 -2.37
C VAL A 71 -9.22 -3.12 -3.38
N VAL A 72 -9.19 -1.84 -3.04
CA VAL A 72 -9.63 -0.73 -3.89
C VAL A 72 -8.47 0.23 -4.09
N LEU A 73 -8.15 0.52 -5.36
CA LEU A 73 -7.19 1.55 -5.73
C LEU A 73 -7.87 2.92 -5.87
N GLY A 74 -7.25 3.95 -5.31
CA GLY A 74 -7.67 5.33 -5.47
C GLY A 74 -7.62 5.75 -6.94
N PRO A 75 -8.59 6.57 -7.42
CA PRO A 75 -8.72 6.89 -8.84
C PRO A 75 -7.64 7.85 -9.35
N ARG A 76 -6.96 8.58 -8.45
CA ARG A 76 -5.99 9.63 -8.79
C ARG A 76 -4.61 9.28 -8.29
N LEU A 77 -3.61 9.72 -9.06
CA LEU A 77 -2.24 9.79 -8.57
C LEU A 77 -2.14 10.93 -7.55
N VAL A 78 -1.43 10.67 -6.47
CA VAL A 78 -1.15 11.60 -5.37
C VAL A 78 0.33 11.60 -5.09
N ASP A 79 0.85 12.69 -4.56
CA ASP A 79 2.25 12.77 -4.19
C ASP A 79 2.53 11.77 -3.05
N VAL A 80 3.64 11.03 -3.20
CA VAL A 80 4.07 10.10 -2.16
C VAL A 80 4.65 10.91 -1.02
N PRO A 81 4.19 10.71 0.23
CA PRO A 81 4.69 11.49 1.35
C PRO A 81 6.17 11.20 1.64
N ASP A 82 6.86 12.22 2.15
CA ASP A 82 8.26 12.11 2.58
C ASP A 82 8.37 11.09 3.73
N ALA A 83 8.97 9.93 3.44
CA ALA A 83 9.15 8.85 4.41
C ALA A 83 10.50 8.97 5.12
N GLU A 84 10.52 8.85 6.45
CA GLU A 84 11.76 8.77 7.23
C GLU A 84 12.38 7.38 7.06
N TYR A 85 13.28 7.22 6.09
CA TYR A 85 14.00 5.95 5.92
C TYR A 85 15.51 6.17 5.89
N PRO A 86 16.29 5.51 6.79
CA PRO A 86 17.72 5.52 6.68
C PRO A 86 18.12 4.55 5.57
N ARG A 87 18.89 5.05 4.60
CA ARG A 87 19.54 4.32 3.48
C ARG A 87 18.72 4.23 2.17
N GLY A 88 18.74 5.33 1.43
CA GLY A 88 19.52 5.38 0.19
C GLY A 88 18.96 4.78 -1.10
N HIS A 89 17.78 4.16 -1.13
CA HIS A 89 17.25 3.64 -2.41
C HIS A 89 15.80 3.97 -2.77
N TRP A 90 15.06 4.71 -1.93
CA TRP A 90 13.61 4.88 -2.17
C TRP A 90 13.03 6.26 -1.86
N ALA A 91 13.72 7.06 -1.05
CA ALA A 91 13.27 8.39 -0.64
C ALA A 91 14.27 9.43 -1.15
N ALA A 92 13.86 10.29 -2.08
CA ALA A 92 14.53 11.58 -2.31
C ALA A 92 13.78 12.51 -3.28
N GLU A 93 12.95 12.01 -4.20
CA GLU A 93 12.35 12.89 -5.21
C GLU A 93 10.87 13.17 -4.93
N ARG A 94 10.57 14.43 -4.61
CA ARG A 94 9.21 14.98 -4.48
C ARG A 94 8.34 14.78 -5.73
N ALA A 95 8.94 14.47 -6.88
CA ALA A 95 8.23 14.21 -8.13
C ALA A 95 7.58 12.81 -8.21
N HIS A 96 7.75 11.97 -7.18
CA HIS A 96 7.17 10.64 -7.20
C HIS A 96 5.70 10.65 -6.82
N GLN A 97 4.88 10.16 -7.75
CA GLN A 97 3.45 10.00 -7.55
C GLN A 97 3.08 8.52 -7.37
N GLY A 98 2.10 8.28 -6.51
CA GLY A 98 1.56 6.96 -6.23
C GLY A 98 0.04 6.96 -6.17
N ARG A 99 -0.57 5.81 -5.85
CA ARG A 99 -2.02 5.71 -5.57
C ARG A 99 -2.27 5.20 -4.17
N THR A 100 -3.35 5.66 -3.58
CA THR A 100 -3.93 5.04 -2.40
C THR A 100 -4.41 3.63 -2.71
N ILE A 101 -4.17 2.68 -1.82
CA ILE A 101 -4.82 1.37 -1.77
C ILE A 101 -5.46 1.17 -0.40
N THR A 102 -6.65 0.57 -0.38
CA THR A 102 -7.42 0.24 0.83
C THR A 102 -8.01 -1.15 0.71
N THR A 103 -8.23 -1.86 1.82
CA THR A 103 -8.92 -3.16 1.81
C THR A 103 -10.43 -2.95 1.75
N THR A 104 -11.13 -3.79 0.98
CA THR A 104 -12.59 -3.66 0.80
C THR A 104 -13.38 -3.90 2.11
N GLY A 105 -12.78 -4.57 3.10
CA GLY A 105 -13.36 -4.81 4.43
C GLY A 105 -13.03 -3.75 5.50
N GLY A 106 -12.25 -2.72 5.16
CA GLY A 106 -11.72 -1.72 6.10
C GLY A 106 -12.55 -0.46 6.25
N ALA A 107 -13.88 -0.53 6.09
CA ALA A 107 -14.79 0.56 6.40
C ALA A 107 -15.77 0.10 7.49
N ARG A 108 -15.42 0.36 8.75
CA ARG A 108 -16.37 0.54 9.84
C ARG A 108 -15.95 1.74 10.66
#